data_AF-A0A1J8PX19-F1
#
_entry.id   AF-A0A1J8PX19-F1
#
_cell.length_a   1.000
_cell.length_b   1.000
_cell.length_c   1.000
_cell.angle_alpha   90.00
_cell.angle_beta   90.00
_cell.angle_gamma   90.00
#
_symmetry.space_group_name_H-M   'P 1'
#
loop_
_entity.id
_entity.type
_entity.pdbx_description
1 polymer ?
#
loop_
_entity_poly.entity_id
_entity_poly.type
_entity_poly.pdbx_seq_one_letter_code
_entity_poly.pdbx_strand_id
1 'polypeptide(L)'
;MSAVYSYEASRRHDEMIERATSALELSMKEMRPEVVAIFSAFPSLLRLPSWMPGMRLKRVSPLVKRLMSESMETPFAYTQRGMAAGSVSACMVTDHLLKLDESDSDSTSMKDAVKECAATAFGGEHI
;
A
#
# COMPACT_ATOMS: atom_id res chain seq x y z
N MET A 1 10.44 1.10 -7.51
CA MET A 1 9.55 2.31 -7.54
C MET A 1 9.49 3.05 -8.88
N SER A 2 10.60 3.22 -9.61
CA SER A 2 10.65 4.04 -10.84
C SER A 2 9.63 3.60 -11.91
N ALA A 3 9.53 2.30 -12.19
CA ALA A 3 8.56 1.77 -13.18
C ALA A 3 7.07 1.95 -12.79
N VAL A 4 6.77 2.00 -11.49
CA VAL A 4 5.39 2.08 -10.98
C VAL A 4 4.94 3.53 -10.80
N TYR A 5 5.79 4.35 -10.16
CA TYR A 5 5.47 5.70 -9.70
C TYR A 5 6.32 6.81 -10.34
N SER A 6 7.21 6.50 -11.31
CA SER A 6 8.20 7.45 -11.83
C SER A 6 9.08 8.03 -10.70
N TYR A 7 9.25 7.27 -9.62
CA TYR A 7 10.03 7.69 -8.47
C TYR A 7 11.39 7.00 -8.47
N GLU A 8 12.44 7.78 -8.69
CA GLU A 8 13.82 7.32 -8.59
C GLU A 8 14.28 7.42 -7.15
N ALA A 9 14.52 6.26 -6.53
CA ALA A 9 14.94 6.18 -5.15
C ALA A 9 16.28 6.88 -4.95
N SER A 10 16.41 7.70 -3.91
CA SER A 10 17.74 8.22 -3.55
C SER A 10 18.67 7.07 -3.14
N ARG A 11 19.94 7.13 -3.56
CA ARG A 11 20.94 6.07 -3.31
C ARG A 11 21.16 5.72 -1.82
N ARG A 12 20.71 6.57 -0.89
CA ARG A 12 20.75 6.32 0.56
C ARG A 12 19.51 6.88 1.24
N HIS A 13 18.87 6.05 2.07
CA HIS A 13 17.79 6.40 3.00
C HIS A 13 16.62 7.13 2.35
N ASP A 14 15.92 6.42 1.47
CA ASP A 14 14.68 6.91 0.91
C ASP A 14 13.53 6.70 1.90
N GLU A 15 13.05 7.79 2.52
CA GLU A 15 12.01 7.75 3.55
C GLU A 15 10.72 7.08 3.07
N MET A 16 10.40 7.20 1.77
CA MET A 16 9.18 6.62 1.21
C MET A 16 9.30 5.10 1.10
N ILE A 17 10.46 4.61 0.67
CA ILE A 17 10.75 3.16 0.63
C ILE A 17 10.83 2.60 2.05
N GLU A 18 11.58 3.24 2.94
CA GLU A 18 11.75 2.76 4.32
C GLU A 18 10.41 2.64 5.06
N ARG A 19 9.52 3.61 4.89
CA ARG A 19 8.17 3.57 5.48
C ARG A 19 7.33 2.43 4.89
N ALA A 20 7.39 2.21 3.58
CA ALA A 20 6.64 1.16 2.92
C ALA A 20 7.15 -0.24 3.29
N THR A 21 8.47 -0.42 3.34
CA THR A 21 9.10 -1.67 3.80
C THR A 21 8.76 -1.94 5.27
N SER A 22 8.86 -0.93 6.15
CA SER A 22 8.50 -1.07 7.57
C SER A 22 7.04 -1.46 7.76
N ALA A 23 6.13 -0.90 6.96
CA ALA A 23 4.72 -1.28 6.97
C ALA A 23 4.55 -2.76 6.60
N LEU A 24 5.23 -3.21 5.54
CA LEU A 24 5.17 -4.60 5.06
C LEU A 24 5.70 -5.59 6.08
N GLU A 25 6.86 -5.29 6.69
CA GLU A 25 7.45 -6.12 7.73
C GLU A 25 6.54 -6.24 8.95
N LEU A 26 5.96 -5.13 9.40
CA LEU A 26 4.99 -5.14 10.52
C LEU A 26 3.74 -5.96 10.17
N SER A 27 3.22 -5.83 8.94
CA SER A 27 2.12 -6.65 8.46
C SER A 27 2.45 -8.14 8.47
N MET A 28 3.59 -8.54 7.91
CA MET A 28 4.03 -9.93 7.86
C MET A 28 4.28 -10.52 9.25
N LYS A 29 4.84 -9.73 10.17
CA LYS A 29 5.11 -10.13 11.55
C LYS A 29 3.84 -10.40 12.35
N GLU A 30 2.75 -9.72 12.04
CA GLU A 30 1.46 -9.88 12.72
C GLU A 30 0.56 -10.91 12.03
N MET A 31 0.63 -11.00 10.69
CA MET A 31 -0.08 -11.99 9.87
C MET A 31 0.74 -13.27 9.67
N ARG A 32 1.30 -13.81 10.76
CA ARG A 32 1.99 -15.10 10.68
C ARG A 32 1.01 -16.21 10.28
N PRO A 33 1.42 -17.20 9.48
CA PRO A 33 0.54 -18.28 9.02
C PRO A 33 -0.21 -18.97 10.16
N GLU A 34 0.43 -19.18 11.30
CA GLU A 34 -0.19 -19.86 12.45
C GLU A 34 -1.28 -18.99 13.09
N VAL A 35 -1.04 -17.67 13.17
CA VAL A 35 -2.01 -16.71 13.71
C VAL A 35 -3.21 -16.61 12.77
N VAL A 36 -2.96 -16.48 11.47
CA VAL A 36 -4.01 -16.41 10.45
C VAL A 36 -4.86 -17.68 10.45
N ALA A 37 -4.24 -18.87 10.54
CA ALA A 37 -4.96 -20.14 10.59
C ALA A 37 -5.89 -20.22 11.81
N ILE A 38 -5.45 -19.77 12.99
CA ILE A 38 -6.26 -19.76 14.21
C ILE A 38 -7.47 -18.82 14.07
N PHE A 39 -7.25 -17.59 13.58
CA PHE A 39 -8.35 -16.63 13.42
C PHE A 39 -9.31 -17.01 12.28
N SER A 40 -8.82 -17.70 11.25
CA SER A 40 -9.64 -18.26 10.17
C SER A 40 -10.51 -19.43 10.66
N ALA A 41 -9.93 -20.34 11.46
CA ALA A 41 -10.67 -21.46 12.04
C ALA A 41 -11.66 -21.02 13.14
N PHE A 42 -11.33 -19.98 13.91
CA PHE A 42 -12.11 -19.49 15.04
C PHE A 42 -12.37 -17.97 14.94
N PRO A 43 -13.26 -17.54 14.03
CA PRO A 43 -13.55 -16.10 13.83
C PRO A 43 -14.17 -15.44 15.07
N SER A 44 -14.74 -16.23 15.99
CA SER A 44 -15.25 -15.75 17.28
C SER A 44 -14.18 -15.06 18.13
N LEU A 45 -12.90 -15.41 17.97
CA LEU A 45 -11.76 -14.78 18.67
C LEU A 45 -11.60 -13.31 18.31
N LEU A 46 -12.02 -12.87 17.12
CA LEU A 46 -11.96 -11.46 16.71
C LEU A 46 -12.89 -10.56 17.54
N ARG A 47 -13.89 -11.13 18.21
CA ARG A 47 -14.80 -10.39 19.11
C ARG A 47 -14.14 -10.07 20.45
N LEU A 48 -13.05 -10.73 20.81
CA LEU A 48 -12.37 -10.50 22.08
C LEU A 48 -11.75 -9.10 22.14
N PRO A 49 -11.70 -8.46 23.31
CA PRO A 49 -11.06 -7.15 23.48
C PRO A 49 -9.58 -7.19 23.10
N SER A 50 -9.06 -6.07 22.59
CA SER A 50 -7.67 -5.98 22.14
C SER A 50 -6.64 -6.09 23.28
N TRP A 51 -7.04 -5.82 24.53
CA TRP A 51 -6.14 -5.92 25.69
C TRP A 51 -5.82 -7.37 26.11
N MET A 52 -6.56 -8.36 25.62
CA MET A 52 -6.40 -9.76 26.03
C MET A 52 -5.08 -10.37 25.51
N PRO A 53 -4.41 -11.25 26.30
CA PRO A 53 -3.25 -12.00 25.82
C PRO A 53 -3.57 -12.75 24.51
N GLY A 54 -2.65 -12.71 23.55
CA GLY A 54 -2.86 -13.29 22.22
C GLY A 54 -3.58 -12.40 21.21
N MET A 55 -4.23 -11.29 21.62
CA MET A 55 -4.92 -10.35 20.72
C MET A 55 -4.00 -9.26 20.15
N ARG A 56 -2.71 -9.54 19.97
CA ARG A 56 -1.74 -8.57 19.46
C ARG A 56 -2.11 -8.08 18.06
N LEU A 57 -2.54 -8.99 17.18
CA LEU A 57 -3.04 -8.67 15.83
C LEU A 57 -4.16 -7.60 15.86
N LYS A 58 -5.07 -7.67 16.83
CA LYS A 58 -6.16 -6.69 16.99
C LYS A 58 -5.67 -5.35 17.57
N ARG A 59 -4.61 -5.33 18.38
CA ARG A 59 -4.01 -4.08 18.91
C ARG A 59 -3.26 -3.31 17.86
N VAL A 60 -2.52 -4.01 17.01
CA VAL A 60 -1.66 -3.42 15.99
C VAL A 60 -2.38 -3.17 14.68
N SER A 61 -3.55 -3.78 14.44
CA SER A 61 -4.28 -3.61 13.17
C SER A 61 -4.57 -2.15 12.79
N PRO A 62 -4.92 -1.21 13.70
CA PRO A 62 -5.14 0.18 13.29
C PRO A 62 -3.85 0.86 12.84
N LEU A 63 -2.74 0.55 13.50
CA LEU A 63 -1.41 1.07 13.12
C LEU A 63 -0.98 0.52 11.77
N VAL A 64 -1.10 -0.80 11.57
CA VAL A 64 -0.77 -1.47 10.31
C VAL A 64 -1.63 -0.92 9.18
N LYS A 65 -2.95 -0.76 9.39
CA LYS A 65 -3.86 -0.18 8.40
C LYS A 65 -3.44 1.24 8.01
N ARG A 66 -3.07 2.06 8.99
CA ARG A 66 -2.61 3.42 8.75
C ARG A 66 -1.29 3.43 7.95
N LEU A 67 -0.31 2.65 8.37
CA LEU A 67 0.99 2.58 7.70
C LEU A 67 0.87 2.08 6.25
N MET A 68 0.02 1.07 6.02
CA MET A 68 -0.30 0.57 4.69
C MET A 68 -0.99 1.62 3.82
N SER A 69 -1.98 2.33 4.37
CA SER A 69 -2.65 3.40 3.63
C SER A 69 -1.66 4.52 3.26
N GLU A 70 -0.79 4.91 4.18
CA GLU A 70 0.23 5.95 3.93
C GLU A 70 1.26 5.49 2.90
N SER A 71 1.66 4.21 2.90
CA SER A 71 2.61 3.66 1.93
C SER A 71 2.04 3.55 0.52
N MET A 72 0.71 3.52 0.37
CA MET A 72 0.03 3.53 -0.93
C MET A 72 -0.25 4.97 -1.40
N GLU A 73 -0.74 5.83 -0.51
CA GLU A 73 -1.20 7.17 -0.86
C GLU A 73 -0.03 8.10 -1.19
N THR A 74 1.07 8.01 -0.44
CA THR A 74 2.24 8.90 -0.60
C THR A 74 2.87 8.80 -1.99
N PRO A 75 3.24 7.59 -2.50
CA PRO A 75 3.83 7.48 -3.83
C PRO A 75 2.83 7.80 -4.95
N PHE A 76 1.56 7.43 -4.78
CA PHE A 76 0.53 7.76 -5.76
C PHE A 76 0.33 9.29 -5.89
N ALA A 77 0.26 10.00 -4.76
CA ALA A 77 0.16 11.45 -4.73
C ALA A 77 1.43 12.14 -5.28
N TYR A 78 2.61 11.55 -5.07
CA TYR A 78 3.86 12.03 -5.70
C TYR A 78 3.75 12.01 -7.22
N THR A 79 3.37 10.86 -7.80
CA THR A 79 3.25 10.70 -9.26
C THR A 79 2.17 11.63 -9.83
N GLN A 80 1.02 11.74 -9.16
CA GLN A 80 -0.08 12.61 -9.60
C GLN A 80 0.34 14.09 -9.65
N ARG A 81 1.05 14.58 -8.61
CA ARG A 81 1.57 15.96 -8.59
C ARG A 81 2.63 16.17 -9.65
N GLY A 82 3.54 15.22 -9.81
CA GLY A 82 4.58 15.30 -10.83
C GLY A 82 4.01 15.25 -12.26
N MET A 83 2.91 14.54 -12.47
CA MET A 83 2.18 14.52 -13.74
C MET A 83 1.58 15.90 -14.05
N ALA A 84 0.93 16.53 -13.06
CA ALA A 84 0.40 17.89 -13.21
C ALA A 84 1.51 18.95 -13.44
N ALA A 85 2.71 18.72 -12.91
CA ALA A 85 3.87 19.59 -13.09
C ALA A 85 4.71 19.27 -14.34
N GLY A 86 4.42 18.19 -15.06
CA GLY A 86 5.22 17.73 -16.21
C GLY A 86 6.63 17.23 -15.84
N SER A 87 6.85 16.80 -14.59
CA SER A 87 8.16 16.45 -14.04
C SER A 87 8.37 14.93 -13.82
N VAL A 88 7.42 14.09 -14.24
CA VAL A 88 7.48 12.63 -14.13
C VAL A 88 7.72 12.00 -15.49
N SER A 89 8.45 10.89 -15.52
CA SER A 89 8.60 10.03 -16.68
C SER A 89 7.39 9.10 -16.85
N ALA A 90 7.31 8.44 -18.02
CA ALA A 90 6.31 7.41 -18.25
C ALA A 90 6.48 6.25 -17.27
N CYS A 91 5.45 5.99 -16.49
CA CYS A 91 5.35 4.88 -15.55
C CYS A 91 3.94 4.28 -15.57
N MET A 92 3.76 3.14 -14.90
CA MET A 92 2.47 2.46 -14.88
C MET A 92 1.32 3.38 -14.44
N VAL A 93 1.50 4.14 -13.34
CA VAL A 93 0.47 5.06 -12.84
C VAL A 93 0.15 6.17 -13.83
N THR A 94 1.15 6.83 -14.44
CA THR A 94 0.88 7.89 -15.43
C THR A 94 0.18 7.34 -16.67
N ASP A 95 0.59 6.17 -17.16
CA ASP A 95 0.01 5.56 -18.36
C ASP A 95 -1.47 5.20 -18.16
N HIS A 96 -1.83 4.73 -16.96
CA HIS A 96 -3.22 4.44 -16.62
C HIS A 96 -4.04 5.71 -16.33
N LEU A 97 -3.46 6.72 -15.68
CA LEU A 97 -4.15 7.98 -15.43
C LEU A 97 -4.45 8.75 -16.72
N LEU A 98 -3.53 8.77 -17.69
CA LEU A 98 -3.75 9.40 -19.00
C LEU A 98 -4.91 8.76 -19.77
N LYS A 99 -5.00 7.43 -19.77
CA LYS A 99 -6.12 6.70 -20.40
C LYS A 99 -7.46 6.97 -19.71
N LEU A 100 -7.44 7.33 -18.43
CA LEU A 100 -8.66 7.65 -17.68
C LEU A 100 -9.19 9.04 -17.96
N ASP A 101 -8.31 10.02 -18.16
CA ASP A 101 -8.73 11.35 -18.59
C ASP A 101 -9.37 11.34 -19.99
N GLU A 102 -9.04 10.34 -20.82
CA GLU A 102 -9.63 10.18 -22.16
C GLU A 102 -11.02 9.50 -22.17
N SER A 103 -11.41 8.77 -21.11
CA SER A 103 -12.53 7.82 -21.16
C SER A 103 -13.76 8.17 -20.31
N ASP A 104 -13.75 9.29 -19.58
CA ASP A 104 -14.82 10.03 -18.86
C ASP A 104 -15.93 9.21 -18.12
N SER A 105 -15.76 7.90 -17.97
CA SER A 105 -16.70 6.98 -17.33
C SER A 105 -16.04 6.35 -16.10
N ASP A 106 -16.67 6.59 -14.95
CA ASP A 106 -16.32 6.04 -13.64
C ASP A 106 -14.84 6.20 -13.20
N SER A 107 -14.30 7.41 -13.42
CA SER A 107 -12.88 7.72 -13.20
C SER A 107 -12.41 7.50 -11.76
N THR A 108 -13.29 7.60 -10.76
CA THR A 108 -12.94 7.39 -9.34
C THR A 108 -12.67 5.92 -9.03
N SER A 109 -13.58 5.02 -9.43
CA SER A 109 -13.44 3.57 -9.21
C SER A 109 -12.16 3.02 -9.86
N MET A 110 -11.89 3.46 -11.08
CA MET A 110 -10.69 3.02 -11.79
C MET A 110 -9.40 3.64 -11.23
N LYS A 111 -9.44 4.90 -10.74
CA LYS A 111 -8.30 5.51 -10.04
C LYS A 111 -7.93 4.72 -8.78
N ASP A 112 -8.94 4.27 -8.03
CA ASP A 112 -8.72 3.41 -6.86
C ASP A 112 -8.13 2.06 -7.27
N ALA A 113 -8.63 1.44 -8.35
CA ALA A 113 -8.06 0.20 -8.88
C ALA A 113 -6.58 0.36 -9.30
N VAL A 114 -6.24 1.45 -10.01
CA VAL A 114 -4.86 1.74 -10.40
C VAL A 114 -3.96 1.92 -9.18
N LYS A 115 -4.46 2.59 -8.14
CA LYS A 115 -3.76 2.77 -6.86
C LYS A 115 -3.51 1.43 -6.17
N GLU A 116 -4.51 0.55 -6.09
CA GLU A 116 -4.38 -0.79 -5.50
C GLU A 116 -3.42 -1.69 -6.30
N CYS A 117 -3.48 -1.66 -7.63
CA CYS A 117 -2.55 -2.38 -8.50
C CYS A 117 -1.11 -1.89 -8.30
N ALA A 118 -0.89 -0.58 -8.25
CA ALA A 118 0.43 0.01 -8.00
C ALA A 118 0.99 -0.35 -6.63
N ALA A 119 0.14 -0.37 -5.61
CA ALA A 119 0.50 -0.82 -4.27
C ALA A 119 0.93 -2.29 -4.25
N THR A 120 0.18 -3.16 -4.93
CA THR A 120 0.46 -4.60 -5.01
C THR A 120 1.74 -4.88 -5.79
N ALA A 121 1.95 -4.19 -6.92
CA ALA A 121 3.16 -4.31 -7.72
C ALA A 121 4.42 -3.91 -6.93
N PHE A 122 4.33 -2.85 -6.12
CA PHE A 122 5.42 -2.45 -5.22
C PHE A 122 5.62 -3.45 -4.08
N GLY A 123 4.53 -3.90 -3.45
CA GLY A 123 4.59 -4.88 -2.36
C GLY A 123 5.23 -6.21 -2.79
N GLY A 124 4.93 -6.68 -4.01
CA GLY A 124 5.49 -7.91 -4.56
C GLY A 124 6.98 -7.88 -4.90
N GLU A 125 7.60 -6.69 -5.03
CA GLU A 125 9.06 -6.55 -5.17
C GLU A 125 9.79 -6.96 -3.86
N HIS A 126 9.08 -6.93 -2.73
CA HIS A 126 9.63 -7.12 -1.38
C HIS A 126 9.19 -8.43 -0.70
N ILE A 127 8.57 -9.37 -1.43
CA ILE A 127 8.20 -10.73 -0.96
C ILE A 127 9.12 -11.75 -1.64
#